data_AF-A0A967FB58-F1
#
_entry.id   AF-A0A967FB58-F1
#
_cell.length_a   1.000
_cell.length_b   1.000
_cell.length_c   1.000
_cell.angle_alpha   90.00
_cell.angle_beta   90.00
_cell.angle_gamma   90.00
#
_symmetry.space_group_name_H-M   'P 1'
#
loop_
_entity.id
_entity.type
_entity.pdbx_description
1 polymer ?
#
loop_
_entity_poly.entity_id
_entity_poly.type
_entity_poly.pdbx_seq_one_letter_code
_entity_poly.pdbx_strand_id
1 'polypeptide(L)'
;EPTGLMKETAQELIKDSMDPFSVEELVEAVEVAGNQYLSEGITSVQEAGVGYFQTIVDEMKAYQMAHLAGRLKQRVCLYLL
;
A
#
# COMPACT_ATOMS: atom_id res chain seq x y z
N GLU A 1 29.59 -7.21 -14.70
CA GLU A 1 28.55 -6.28 -15.18
C GLU A 1 27.76 -5.73 -14.00
N PRO A 2 27.27 -4.48 -14.02
CA PRO A 2 26.35 -3.98 -12.99
C PRO A 2 24.99 -4.69 -13.14
N THR A 3 24.63 -5.53 -12.19
CA THR A 3 23.42 -6.40 -12.26
C THR A 3 22.14 -5.71 -11.78
N GLY A 4 22.24 -4.50 -11.20
CA GLY A 4 21.11 -3.81 -10.56
C GLY A 4 20.65 -4.44 -9.23
N LEU A 5 21.37 -5.44 -8.71
CA LEU A 5 20.99 -6.12 -7.47
C LEU A 5 21.41 -5.31 -6.24
N MET A 6 20.42 -4.92 -5.43
CA MET A 6 20.62 -4.30 -4.11
C MET A 6 20.34 -5.34 -3.02
N LYS A 7 21.32 -5.58 -2.13
CA LYS A 7 21.22 -6.62 -1.08
C LYS A 7 21.06 -5.97 0.29
N GLU A 8 20.15 -6.51 1.10
CA GLU A 8 19.97 -6.14 2.51
C GLU A 8 19.82 -4.61 2.67
N THR A 9 20.65 -3.99 3.50
CA THR A 9 20.62 -2.55 3.78
C THR A 9 20.97 -1.69 2.57
N ALA A 10 21.56 -2.25 1.51
CA ALA A 10 21.78 -1.47 0.28
C ALA A 10 20.45 -1.00 -0.34
N GLN A 11 19.33 -1.70 -0.11
CA GLN A 11 18.01 -1.29 -0.60
C GLN A 11 17.50 -0.01 0.07
N GLU A 12 17.94 0.27 1.30
CA GLU A 12 17.55 1.46 2.06
C GLU A 12 18.03 2.75 1.37
N LEU A 13 19.21 2.71 0.74
CA LEU A 13 19.74 3.84 -0.04
C LEU A 13 18.79 4.28 -1.16
N ILE A 14 18.11 3.32 -1.80
CA ILE A 14 17.10 3.64 -2.81
C ILE A 14 15.83 4.13 -2.15
N LYS A 15 15.35 3.45 -1.09
CA LYS A 15 14.16 3.86 -0.35
C LYS A 15 14.24 5.32 0.12
N ASP A 16 15.40 5.73 0.64
CA ASP A 16 15.64 7.09 1.13
C ASP A 16 15.75 8.14 0.00
N SER A 17 15.98 7.69 -1.24
CA SER A 17 16.06 8.56 -2.42
C SER A 17 14.74 8.71 -3.19
N MET A 18 13.74 7.89 -2.87
CA MET A 18 12.43 7.95 -3.51
C MET A 18 11.62 9.11 -2.95
N ASP A 19 10.90 9.81 -3.83
CA ASP A 19 9.91 10.79 -3.40
C ASP A 19 8.75 10.12 -2.62
N PRO A 20 8.15 10.81 -1.65
CA PRO A 20 6.97 10.30 -0.94
C PRO A 20 5.79 10.05 -1.90
N PHE A 21 5.03 8.98 -1.68
CA PHE A 21 3.80 8.73 -2.43
C PHE A 21 2.70 9.72 -1.99
N SER A 22 1.99 10.27 -2.97
CA SER A 22 0.77 11.03 -2.73
C SER A 22 -0.35 10.14 -2.20
N VAL A 23 -1.33 10.73 -1.50
CA VAL A 23 -2.50 9.98 -1.02
C VAL A 23 -3.28 9.38 -2.18
N GLU A 24 -3.36 10.08 -3.32
CA GLU A 24 -4.02 9.58 -4.53
C GLU A 24 -3.34 8.33 -5.10
N GLU A 25 -2.00 8.29 -5.14
CA GLU A 25 -1.24 7.09 -5.53
C GLU A 25 -1.48 5.93 -4.56
N LEU A 26 -1.57 6.22 -3.25
CA LEU A 26 -1.91 5.21 -2.26
C LEU A 26 -3.34 4.67 -2.45
N VAL A 27 -4.31 5.53 -2.78
CA VAL A 27 -5.68 5.10 -3.09
C VAL A 27 -5.71 4.21 -4.33
N GLU A 28 -4.93 4.56 -5.37
CA GLU A 28 -4.76 3.72 -6.56
C GLU A 28 -4.15 2.38 -6.22
N ALA A 29 -3.10 2.34 -5.39
CA ALA A 29 -2.49 1.10 -4.93
C ALA A 29 -3.48 0.19 -4.19
N VAL A 30 -4.31 0.77 -3.30
CA VAL A 30 -5.37 0.05 -2.58
C VAL A 30 -6.41 -0.52 -3.56
N GLU A 31 -6.83 0.23 -4.57
CA GLU A 31 -7.78 -0.25 -5.58
C GLU A 31 -7.19 -1.36 -6.45
N VAL A 32 -5.94 -1.23 -6.87
CA VAL A 32 -5.24 -2.26 -7.66
C VAL A 32 -5.16 -3.57 -6.87
N ALA A 33 -4.70 -3.50 -5.61
CA ALA A 33 -4.66 -4.67 -4.74
C ALA A 33 -6.06 -5.27 -4.53
N GLY A 34 -7.05 -4.41 -4.28
CA GLY A 34 -8.43 -4.84 -4.08
C GLY A 34 -9.05 -5.54 -5.29
N ASN A 35 -8.77 -5.04 -6.50
CA ASN A 35 -9.24 -5.67 -7.74
C ASN A 35 -8.57 -7.04 -7.96
N GLN A 36 -7.28 -7.16 -7.64
CA GLN A 36 -6.58 -8.45 -7.68
C GLN A 36 -7.22 -9.43 -6.69
N TYR A 37 -7.46 -9.01 -5.46
CA TYR A 37 -8.13 -9.82 -4.44
C TYR A 37 -9.51 -10.31 -4.90
N LEU A 38 -10.32 -9.45 -5.51
CA LEU A 38 -11.63 -9.87 -6.04
C LEU A 38 -11.53 -10.88 -7.17
N SER A 39 -10.54 -10.73 -8.05
CA SER A 39 -10.33 -11.67 -9.15
C SER A 39 -10.05 -13.10 -8.65
N GLU A 40 -9.53 -13.22 -7.42
CA GLU A 40 -9.24 -14.46 -6.72
C GLU A 40 -10.36 -14.88 -5.75
N GLY A 41 -11.46 -14.13 -5.67
CA GLY A 41 -12.58 -14.41 -4.75
C GLY A 41 -12.34 -13.99 -3.30
N ILE A 42 -11.28 -13.22 -3.02
CA ILE A 42 -10.97 -12.71 -1.68
C ILE A 42 -11.86 -11.49 -1.40
N THR A 43 -12.73 -11.61 -0.38
CA THR A 43 -13.71 -10.56 -0.02
C THR A 43 -13.42 -9.89 1.32
N SER A 44 -12.40 -10.33 2.05
CA SER A 44 -11.92 -9.67 3.27
C SER A 44 -10.44 -9.91 3.51
N VAL A 45 -9.75 -8.89 4.01
CA VAL A 45 -8.30 -8.93 4.30
C VAL A 45 -7.98 -8.19 5.60
N GLN A 46 -6.86 -8.58 6.21
CA GLN A 46 -6.21 -7.85 7.31
C GLN A 46 -4.98 -7.14 6.73
N GLU A 47 -4.93 -5.81 6.80
CA GLU A 47 -3.73 -5.05 6.45
C GLU A 47 -2.76 -5.08 7.63
N ALA A 48 -1.56 -5.62 7.41
CA ALA A 48 -0.58 -5.91 8.44
C ALA A 48 0.50 -4.83 8.59
N GLY A 49 0.64 -3.95 7.60
CA GLY A 49 1.77 -3.02 7.49
C GLY A 49 1.39 -1.56 7.34
N VAL A 50 0.25 -1.11 7.89
CA VAL A 50 -0.14 0.31 7.80
C VAL A 50 0.95 1.19 8.39
N GLY A 51 1.54 2.05 7.57
CA GLY A 51 2.65 2.93 7.91
C GLY A 51 4.04 2.43 7.48
N TYR A 52 4.12 1.36 6.69
CA TYR A 52 5.41 0.80 6.25
C TYR A 52 6.01 1.54 5.03
N PHE A 53 5.15 2.00 4.12
CA PHE A 53 5.57 2.65 2.87
C PHE A 53 5.45 4.18 2.95
N GLN A 54 4.46 4.68 3.67
CA GLN A 54 4.25 6.10 3.98
C GLN A 54 3.88 6.28 5.45
N THR A 55 3.54 7.51 5.85
CA THR A 55 3.06 7.75 7.21
C THR A 55 1.79 6.94 7.49
N ILE A 56 1.61 6.50 8.74
CA ILE A 56 0.39 5.80 9.17
C ILE A 56 -0.87 6.62 8.84
N VAL A 57 -0.78 7.95 8.92
CA VAL A 57 -1.90 8.87 8.64
C VAL A 57 -2.27 8.85 7.17
N ASP A 58 -1.27 8.92 6.27
CA ASP A 58 -1.52 8.96 4.82
C ASP A 58 -2.07 7.63 4.32
N GLU A 59 -1.52 6.50 4.79
CA GLU A 59 -2.03 5.18 4.41
C GLU A 59 -3.45 4.95 4.95
N MET A 60 -3.73 5.29 6.22
CA MET A 60 -5.10 5.22 6.76
C MET A 60 -6.07 6.10 5.96
N LYS A 61 -5.64 7.31 5.59
CA LYS A 61 -6.44 8.23 4.78
C LYS A 61 -6.73 7.64 3.41
N ALA A 62 -5.76 6.96 2.78
CA ALA A 62 -5.95 6.29 1.51
C ALA A 62 -7.01 5.19 1.59
N TYR A 63 -6.97 4.31 2.59
CA TYR A 63 -8.03 3.30 2.79
C TYR A 63 -9.41 3.93 3.00
N GLN A 64 -9.50 5.00 3.78
CA GLN A 64 -10.75 5.72 4.01
C GLN A 64 -11.28 6.38 2.73
N MET A 65 -10.42 7.05 1.97
CA MET A 65 -10.78 7.68 0.69
C MET A 65 -11.21 6.62 -0.33
N ALA A 66 -10.49 5.50 -0.43
CA ALA A 66 -10.87 4.39 -1.30
C ALA A 66 -12.23 3.80 -0.93
N HIS A 67 -12.52 3.66 0.38
CA HIS A 67 -13.82 3.20 0.87
C HIS A 67 -14.95 4.18 0.51
N LEU A 68 -14.78 5.46 0.82
CA LEU A 68 -15.77 6.52 0.56
C LEU A 68 -16.05 6.70 -0.94
N ALA A 69 -15.02 6.56 -1.79
CA ALA A 69 -15.15 6.61 -3.24
C ALA A 69 -15.72 5.31 -3.84
N GLY A 70 -15.97 4.28 -3.03
CA GLY A 70 -16.41 2.97 -3.49
C GLY A 70 -15.38 2.21 -4.32
N ARG A 71 -14.10 2.61 -4.26
CA ARG A 71 -12.96 1.94 -4.94
C ARG A 71 -12.46 0.71 -4.17
N LEU A 72 -12.76 0.63 -2.88
CA LEU A 72 -12.47 -0.54 -2.05
C LEU A 72 -13.71 -1.43 -1.90
N LYS A 73 -13.70 -2.60 -2.54
CA LYS A 73 -14.86 -3.52 -2.55
C LYS A 73 -14.77 -4.62 -1.48
N GLN A 74 -13.60 -4.85 -0.89
CA GLN A 74 -13.38 -5.87 0.14
C GLN A 74 -13.56 -5.25 1.52
N ARG A 75 -13.87 -6.08 2.52
CA ARG A 75 -13.77 -5.67 3.93
C ARG A 75 -12.30 -5.67 4.34
N VAL A 76 -11.77 -4.51 4.70
CA VAL A 76 -10.39 -4.38 5.18
C VAL A 76 -10.39 -4.05 6.66
N CYS A 77 -9.61 -4.80 7.44
CA CYS A 77 -9.30 -4.48 8.82
C CYS A 77 -7.85 -4.00 8.90
N LEU A 78 -7.63 -2.80 9.43
CA LEU A 78 -6.29 -2.21 9.57
C LEU A 78 -5.68 -2.63 10.90
N TYR A 79 -4.48 -3.21 10.86
CA TYR A 79 -3.67 -3.41 12.05
C TYR A 79 -2.78 -2.17 12.27
N LEU A 80 -2.90 -1.55 13.44
CA LEU A 80 -2.10 -0.38 13.84
C LEU A 80 -1.16 -0.84 14.95
N LEU A 81 0.15 -0.70 14.73
CA LEU A 81 1.23 -1.03 15.67
C LEU A 81 1.55 0.13 16.62
#